data_AF-A0A9C8ZQ59-F1
#
_entry.id   AF-A0A9C8ZQ59-F1
#
_cell.length_a   1.000
_cell.length_b   1.000
_cell.length_c   1.000
_cell.angle_alpha   90.00
_cell.angle_beta   90.00
_cell.angle_gamma   90.00
#
_symmetry.space_group_name_H-M   'P 1'
#
loop_
_entity.id
_entity.type
_entity.pdbx_description
1 polymer ?
#
loop_
_entity_poly.entity_id
_entity_poly.type
_entity_poly.pdbx_seq_one_letter_code
_entity_poly.pdbx_strand_id
1 'polypeptide(L)'
;MLEERIRRVSEQLLTDSSLTDNMEDAEANRLIEWGLAVARRLCEETSGMDDAGAEEYLDAMMGKLRRTMRRIDKLVGSLAYGGASGEVSGRLRRVFDAAADLPVLALSAPDDIENIGQAIEAMPPDAALGRVLSYLSLPEAPPDETSGESPPEEGEDVAALEQNPLLLASGLEVPSAGSDSPPSSGLPEESPLDETTPDEDGGNE
;
A
#
# COMPACT_ATOMS: atom_id res chain seq x y z
N MET A 1 21.47 3.55 -12.42
CA MET A 1 20.44 2.95 -13.32
C MET A 1 19.10 2.98 -12.62
N LEU A 2 18.01 3.29 -13.34
CA LEU A 2 16.65 3.43 -12.77
C LEU A 2 16.16 2.15 -12.05
N GLU A 3 16.41 0.99 -12.65
CA GLU A 3 16.04 -0.32 -12.08
C GLU A 3 16.66 -0.56 -10.70
N GLU A 4 17.92 -0.17 -10.52
CA GLU A 4 18.61 -0.30 -9.23
C GLU A 4 18.02 0.63 -8.17
N ARG A 5 17.56 1.83 -8.56
CA ARG A 5 16.85 2.75 -7.67
C ARG A 5 15.51 2.15 -7.25
N ILE A 6 14.74 1.62 -8.20
CA ILE A 6 13.45 0.94 -7.94
C ILE A 6 13.65 -0.24 -7.00
N ARG A 7 14.64 -1.10 -7.25
CA ARG A 7 14.95 -2.26 -6.42
C ARG A 7 15.23 -1.86 -4.97
N ARG A 8 16.15 -0.90 -4.77
CA ARG A 8 16.53 -0.41 -3.44
C ARG A 8 15.36 0.18 -2.67
N VAL A 9 14.57 1.02 -3.33
CA VAL A 9 13.41 1.65 -2.70
C VAL A 9 12.33 0.62 -2.34
N SER A 10 12.14 -0.38 -3.19
CA SER A 10 11.20 -1.49 -2.94
C SER A 10 11.65 -2.32 -1.73
N GLU A 11 12.93 -2.67 -1.64
CA GLU A 11 13.51 -3.38 -0.49
C GLU A 11 13.32 -2.61 0.82
N GLN A 12 13.47 -1.28 0.81
CA GLN A 12 13.24 -0.44 1.98
C GLN A 12 11.78 -0.48 2.46
N LEU A 13 10.80 -0.47 1.55
CA LEU A 13 9.38 -0.57 1.91
C LEU A 13 9.05 -1.95 2.47
N LEU A 14 9.54 -3.02 1.83
CA LEU A 14 9.24 -4.40 2.23
C LEU A 14 9.87 -4.79 3.58
N THR A 15 10.96 -4.11 3.98
CA THR A 15 11.65 -4.38 5.25
C THR A 15 11.02 -3.61 6.44
N ASP A 16 10.21 -2.57 6.18
CA ASP A 16 9.58 -1.75 7.21
C ASP A 16 8.19 -2.30 7.58
N SER A 17 8.14 -3.32 8.45
CA SER A 17 6.87 -3.94 8.89
C SER A 17 5.91 -2.92 9.54
N SER A 18 6.46 -1.85 10.13
CA SER A 18 5.68 -0.80 10.79
C SER A 18 4.73 -0.03 9.87
N LEU A 19 4.81 -0.26 8.55
CA LEU A 19 3.90 0.30 7.58
C LEU A 19 2.53 -0.40 7.54
N THR A 20 2.41 -1.60 8.13
CA THR A 20 1.20 -2.43 8.07
C THR A 20 0.87 -3.16 9.39
N ASP A 21 1.48 -2.77 10.51
CA ASP A 21 1.35 -3.47 11.80
C ASP A 21 -0.11 -3.56 12.33
N ASN A 22 -1.02 -2.69 11.89
CA ASN A 22 -2.39 -2.62 12.39
C ASN A 22 -3.43 -3.20 11.41
N MET A 23 -2.99 -3.88 10.36
CA MET A 23 -3.83 -4.41 9.29
C MET A 23 -3.79 -5.95 9.26
N GLU A 24 -4.83 -6.58 8.72
CA GLU A 24 -4.73 -8.00 8.35
C GLU A 24 -3.92 -8.15 7.05
N ASP A 25 -3.49 -9.38 6.76
CA ASP A 25 -2.57 -9.65 5.65
C ASP A 25 -3.09 -9.17 4.29
N ALA A 26 -4.40 -9.22 4.05
CA ALA A 26 -5.00 -8.79 2.78
C ALA A 26 -4.86 -7.28 2.58
N GLU A 27 -5.22 -6.50 3.60
CA GLU A 27 -5.11 -5.04 3.60
C GLU A 27 -3.65 -4.59 3.57
N ALA A 28 -2.79 -5.25 4.35
CA ALA A 28 -1.35 -5.00 4.37
C ALA A 28 -0.74 -5.19 2.97
N ASN A 29 -1.00 -6.31 2.31
CA ASN A 29 -0.51 -6.59 0.96
C ASN A 29 -0.98 -5.53 -0.04
N ARG A 30 -2.27 -5.15 0.02
CA ARG A 30 -2.83 -4.13 -0.86
C ARG A 30 -2.20 -2.75 -0.65
N LEU A 31 -1.94 -2.36 0.60
CA LEU A 31 -1.26 -1.10 0.92
C LEU A 31 0.20 -1.12 0.44
N ILE A 32 0.89 -2.24 0.58
CA ILE A 32 2.27 -2.43 0.09
C ILE A 32 2.31 -2.34 -1.44
N GLU A 33 1.42 -3.02 -2.15
CA GLU A 33 1.33 -2.95 -3.62
C GLU A 33 1.12 -1.51 -4.10
N TRP A 34 0.22 -0.76 -3.45
CA TRP A 34 0.03 0.67 -3.71
C TRP A 34 1.33 1.47 -3.44
N GLY A 35 1.97 1.24 -2.30
CA GLY A 35 3.22 1.91 -1.93
C GLY A 35 4.34 1.65 -2.94
N LEU A 36 4.49 0.41 -3.44
CA LEU A 36 5.45 0.03 -4.47
C LEU A 36 5.16 0.73 -5.80
N ALA A 37 3.89 0.85 -6.19
CA ALA A 37 3.51 1.58 -7.40
C ALA A 37 3.87 3.08 -7.30
N VAL A 38 3.64 3.71 -6.15
CA VAL A 38 4.01 5.11 -5.89
C VAL A 38 5.53 5.28 -5.87
N ALA A 39 6.26 4.39 -5.19
CA ALA A 39 7.72 4.38 -5.16
C ALA A 39 8.34 4.26 -6.55
N ARG A 40 7.78 3.40 -7.40
CA ARG A 40 8.22 3.25 -8.79
C ARG A 40 8.06 4.56 -9.57
N ARG A 41 6.93 5.25 -9.41
CA ARG A 41 6.70 6.56 -10.04
C ARG A 41 7.66 7.63 -9.54
N LEU A 42 7.96 7.65 -8.24
CA LEU A 42 8.98 8.54 -7.68
C LEU A 42 10.37 8.28 -8.29
N CYS A 43 10.73 7.01 -8.52
CA CYS A 43 11.98 6.67 -9.22
C CYS A 43 11.97 7.18 -10.67
N GLU A 44 10.86 7.05 -11.38
CA GLU A 44 10.71 7.55 -12.76
C GLU A 44 10.89 9.07 -12.86
N GLU A 45 10.41 9.83 -11.88
CA GLU A 45 10.62 11.29 -11.78
C GLU A 45 12.11 11.68 -11.65
N THR A 46 12.98 10.76 -11.21
CA THR A 46 14.43 11.00 -11.15
C THR A 46 15.15 10.77 -12.47
N SER A 47 14.43 10.47 -13.55
CA SER A 47 14.99 10.34 -14.88
C SER A 47 15.62 11.67 -15.31
N GLY A 48 16.90 11.64 -15.67
CA GLY A 48 17.66 12.85 -16.03
C GLY A 48 18.33 13.58 -14.85
N MET A 49 18.09 13.16 -13.60
CA MET A 49 18.87 13.62 -12.45
C MET A 49 20.20 12.85 -12.34
N ASP A 50 21.24 13.51 -11.84
CA ASP A 50 22.47 12.82 -11.45
C ASP A 50 22.23 11.92 -10.23
N ASP A 51 23.18 11.04 -9.91
CA ASP A 51 22.97 10.05 -8.86
C ASP A 51 22.81 10.67 -7.47
N ALA A 52 23.54 11.76 -7.18
CA ALA A 52 23.45 12.45 -5.90
C ALA A 52 22.10 13.17 -5.73
N GLY A 53 21.66 13.91 -6.74
CA GLY A 53 20.37 14.61 -6.72
C GLY A 53 19.18 13.64 -6.71
N ALA A 54 19.27 12.53 -7.44
CA ALA A 54 18.25 11.49 -7.40
C ALA A 54 18.14 10.83 -6.02
N GLU A 55 19.26 10.58 -5.35
CA GLU A 55 19.29 10.00 -4.01
C GLU A 55 18.68 10.95 -2.97
N GLU A 56 19.06 12.23 -2.99
CA GLU A 56 18.49 13.26 -2.11
C GLU A 56 16.97 13.41 -2.32
N TYR A 57 16.53 13.46 -3.59
CA TYR A 57 15.12 13.51 -3.94
C TYR A 57 14.35 12.29 -3.41
N LEU A 58 14.87 11.08 -3.66
CA LEU A 58 14.21 9.84 -3.25
C LEU A 58 14.15 9.71 -1.73
N ASP A 59 15.20 10.06 -1.00
CA ASP A 59 15.17 10.00 0.47
C ASP A 59 14.07 10.91 1.05
N ALA A 60 13.97 12.14 0.55
CA ALA A 60 12.93 13.07 0.95
C ALA A 60 11.52 12.56 0.63
N MET A 61 11.31 12.01 -0.58
CA MET A 61 9.99 11.52 -1.00
C MET A 61 9.61 10.22 -0.31
N MET A 62 10.57 9.32 -0.05
CA MET A 62 10.34 8.08 0.69
C MET A 62 9.96 8.31 2.14
N GLY A 63 10.49 9.37 2.78
CA GLY A 63 10.02 9.81 4.09
C GLY A 63 8.53 10.18 4.09
N LYS A 64 8.08 10.90 3.05
CA LYS A 64 6.67 11.32 2.88
C LYS A 64 5.75 10.14 2.53
N LEU A 65 6.20 9.22 1.67
CA LEU A 65 5.45 8.01 1.32
C LEU A 65 5.21 7.14 2.55
N ARG A 66 6.27 6.82 3.31
CA ARG A 66 6.14 6.04 4.56
C ARG A 66 5.23 6.72 5.58
N ARG A 67 5.29 8.04 5.71
CA ARG A 67 4.37 8.80 6.57
C ARG A 67 2.91 8.64 6.14
N THR A 68 2.65 8.69 4.83
CA THR A 68 1.30 8.52 4.27
C THR A 68 0.79 7.10 4.52
N MET A 69 1.59 6.07 4.23
CA MET A 69 1.25 4.67 4.50
C MET A 69 0.91 4.44 5.96
N ARG A 70 1.76 4.92 6.91
CA ARG A 70 1.47 4.81 8.35
C ARG A 70 0.18 5.50 8.78
N ARG A 71 -0.24 6.57 8.09
CA ARG A 71 -1.52 7.23 8.39
C ARG A 71 -2.70 6.41 7.87
N ILE A 72 -2.54 5.74 6.73
CA ILE A 72 -3.53 4.82 6.17
C ILE A 72 -3.66 3.58 7.07
N ASP A 73 -2.55 2.97 7.46
CA ASP A 73 -2.50 1.84 8.40
C ASP A 73 -3.24 2.17 9.70
N LYS A 74 -2.93 3.30 10.35
CA LYS A 74 -3.63 3.73 11.57
C LYS A 74 -5.11 4.03 11.36
N LEU A 75 -5.50 4.52 10.19
CA LEU A 75 -6.90 4.76 9.84
C LEU A 75 -7.65 3.43 9.73
N VAL A 76 -7.16 2.51 8.90
CA VAL A 76 -7.81 1.22 8.64
C VAL A 76 -7.78 0.34 9.90
N GLY A 77 -6.66 0.29 10.60
CA GLY A 77 -6.53 -0.46 11.85
C GLY A 77 -7.53 0.00 12.91
N SER A 78 -7.85 1.30 13.00
CA SER A 78 -8.90 1.73 13.93
C SER A 78 -10.32 1.30 13.58
N LEU A 79 -10.59 0.97 12.32
CA LEU A 79 -11.89 0.45 11.92
C LEU A 79 -12.10 -0.97 12.47
N ALA A 80 -11.04 -1.78 12.54
CA ALA A 80 -11.10 -3.13 13.09
C ALA A 80 -11.48 -3.17 14.59
N TYR A 81 -11.14 -2.12 15.35
CA TYR A 81 -11.42 -2.04 16.79
C TYR A 81 -12.67 -1.22 17.15
N GLY A 82 -13.53 -0.89 16.18
CA GLY A 82 -14.76 -0.13 16.43
C GLY A 82 -14.48 1.28 16.92
N GLY A 83 -13.61 2.01 16.21
CA GLY A 83 -13.22 3.39 16.54
C GLY A 83 -14.42 4.33 16.76
N ALA A 84 -14.20 5.41 17.53
CA ALA A 84 -15.24 6.37 17.83
C ALA A 84 -15.65 7.20 16.60
N SER A 85 -16.97 7.29 16.39
CA SER A 85 -17.60 8.13 15.37
C SER A 85 -17.06 9.57 15.43
N GLY A 86 -16.41 10.00 14.34
CA GLY A 86 -15.78 11.32 14.20
C GLY A 86 -14.24 11.31 14.21
N GLU A 87 -13.59 10.27 14.76
CA GLU A 87 -12.14 10.13 14.65
C GLU A 87 -11.70 9.78 13.23
N VAL A 88 -12.52 9.03 12.50
CA VAL A 88 -12.27 8.58 11.13
C VAL A 88 -12.05 9.76 10.20
N SER A 89 -12.93 10.77 10.24
CA SER A 89 -12.82 11.98 9.40
C SER A 89 -11.54 12.77 9.69
N GLY A 90 -11.16 12.88 10.96
CA GLY A 90 -9.92 13.54 11.37
C GLY A 90 -8.66 12.79 10.89
N ARG A 91 -8.67 11.46 10.96
CA ARG A 91 -7.59 10.60 10.44
C ARG A 91 -7.54 10.65 8.92
N LEU A 92 -8.68 10.65 8.23
CA LEU A 92 -8.78 10.76 6.78
C LEU A 92 -8.21 12.09 6.27
N ARG A 93 -8.52 13.22 6.94
CA ARG A 93 -7.88 14.51 6.61
C ARG A 93 -6.37 14.44 6.72
N ARG A 94 -5.84 13.81 7.78
CA ARG A 94 -4.39 13.60 7.93
C ARG A 94 -3.81 12.74 6.81
N VAL A 95 -4.53 11.72 6.32
CA VAL A 95 -4.08 10.94 5.16
C VAL A 95 -3.96 11.85 3.94
N PHE A 96 -4.98 12.64 3.63
CA PHE A 96 -4.96 13.57 2.50
C PHE A 96 -3.88 14.64 2.62
N ASP A 97 -3.70 15.24 3.80
CA ASP A 97 -2.66 16.23 4.04
C ASP A 97 -1.26 15.64 3.79
N ALA A 98 -1.01 14.40 4.22
CA ALA A 98 0.28 13.74 3.99
C ALA A 98 0.47 13.34 2.52
N ALA A 99 -0.61 12.90 1.87
CA ALA A 99 -0.57 12.54 0.46
C ALA A 99 -0.39 13.77 -0.46
N ALA A 100 -0.83 14.96 -0.02
CA ALA A 100 -0.64 16.21 -0.76
C ALA A 100 0.84 16.63 -0.86
N ASP A 101 1.68 16.12 0.04
CA ASP A 101 3.13 16.34 -0.01
C ASP A 101 3.83 15.49 -1.09
N LEU A 102 3.14 14.53 -1.71
CA LEU A 102 3.68 13.62 -2.73
C LEU A 102 3.32 14.11 -4.15
N PRO A 103 4.30 14.54 -4.96
CA PRO A 103 4.04 15.16 -6.26
C PRO A 103 3.49 14.19 -7.31
N VAL A 104 3.72 12.89 -7.15
CA VAL A 104 3.28 11.84 -8.09
C VAL A 104 1.84 11.38 -7.86
N LEU A 105 1.16 11.85 -6.80
CA LEU A 105 -0.21 11.47 -6.50
C LEU A 105 -1.19 12.50 -7.06
N ALA A 106 -2.19 12.02 -7.79
CA ALA A 106 -3.37 12.79 -8.13
C ALA A 106 -4.40 12.64 -7.00
N LEU A 107 -4.56 13.70 -6.22
CA LEU A 107 -5.54 13.74 -5.14
C LEU A 107 -6.91 14.13 -5.68
N SER A 108 -7.86 13.21 -5.57
CA SER A 108 -9.28 13.53 -5.71
C SER A 108 -9.85 13.83 -4.33
N ALA A 109 -9.41 14.95 -3.73
CA ALA A 109 -9.85 15.36 -2.41
C ALA A 109 -11.38 15.60 -2.44
N PRO A 110 -12.14 14.91 -1.58
CA PRO A 110 -13.58 15.07 -1.61
C PRO A 110 -14.03 16.37 -0.94
N ASP A 111 -15.12 16.93 -1.45
CA ASP A 111 -15.71 18.17 -0.91
C ASP A 111 -16.24 18.01 0.52
N ASP A 112 -16.67 16.79 0.88
CA ASP A 112 -17.27 16.47 2.18
C ASP A 112 -16.54 15.28 2.84
N ILE A 113 -15.46 15.61 3.55
CA ILE A 113 -14.66 14.65 4.33
C ILE A 113 -15.50 14.01 5.45
N GLU A 114 -16.48 14.70 6.01
CA GLU A 114 -17.28 14.17 7.11
C GLU A 114 -18.21 13.05 6.64
N ASN A 115 -18.92 13.28 5.54
CA ASN A 115 -19.78 12.27 4.92
C ASN A 115 -18.97 11.03 4.50
N ILE A 116 -17.77 11.22 3.95
CA ILE A 116 -16.91 10.08 3.57
C ILE A 116 -16.35 9.36 4.78
N GLY A 117 -15.99 10.08 5.83
CA GLY A 117 -15.57 9.46 7.09
C GLY A 117 -16.65 8.54 7.65
N GLN A 118 -17.91 9.00 7.68
CA GLN A 118 -19.05 8.17 8.09
C GLN A 118 -19.27 6.96 7.17
N ALA A 119 -19.14 7.15 5.85
CA ALA A 119 -19.27 6.07 4.89
C ALA A 119 -18.18 5.01 5.07
N ILE A 120 -16.93 5.42 5.29
CA ILE A 120 -15.78 4.54 5.55
C ILE A 120 -15.95 3.79 6.87
N GLU A 121 -16.45 4.46 7.91
CA GLU A 121 -16.69 3.85 9.23
C GLU A 121 -17.71 2.72 9.18
N ALA A 122 -18.68 2.79 8.26
CA ALA A 122 -19.67 1.74 8.03
C ALA A 122 -19.19 0.58 7.15
N MET A 123 -17.96 0.64 6.60
CA MET A 123 -17.41 -0.38 5.71
C MET A 123 -16.49 -1.36 6.46
N PRO A 124 -16.36 -2.62 5.98
CA PRO A 124 -15.30 -3.49 6.45
C PRO A 124 -13.91 -2.92 6.09
N PRO A 125 -12.85 -3.24 6.87
CA PRO A 125 -11.51 -2.65 6.71
C PRO A 125 -10.94 -2.72 5.28
N ASP A 126 -11.01 -3.86 4.59
CA ASP A 126 -10.57 -3.96 3.19
C ASP A 126 -11.34 -3.04 2.23
N ALA A 127 -12.67 -2.95 2.36
CA ALA A 127 -13.46 -2.05 1.51
C ALA A 127 -13.15 -0.58 1.81
N ALA A 128 -12.94 -0.24 3.08
CA ALA A 128 -12.49 1.06 3.51
C ALA A 128 -11.12 1.43 2.93
N LEU A 129 -10.15 0.51 2.98
CA LEU A 129 -8.83 0.70 2.36
C LEU A 129 -8.97 0.95 0.86
N GLY A 130 -9.69 0.09 0.15
CA GLY A 130 -9.94 0.26 -1.29
C GLY A 130 -10.57 1.61 -1.62
N ARG A 131 -11.50 2.08 -0.77
CA ARG A 131 -12.13 3.39 -0.91
C ARG A 131 -11.14 4.53 -0.67
N VAL A 132 -10.30 4.46 0.36
CA VAL A 132 -9.26 5.47 0.63
C VAL A 132 -8.28 5.55 -0.54
N LEU A 133 -7.76 4.40 -1.00
CA LEU A 133 -6.81 4.33 -2.11
C LEU A 133 -7.40 4.86 -3.42
N SER A 134 -8.71 4.73 -3.63
CA SER A 134 -9.38 5.30 -4.82
C SER A 134 -9.30 6.83 -4.91
N TYR A 135 -9.10 7.53 -3.79
CA TYR A 135 -8.87 8.97 -3.78
C TYR A 135 -7.39 9.35 -3.96
N LEU A 136 -6.49 8.38 -3.87
CA LEU A 136 -5.03 8.51 -3.96
C LEU A 136 -4.51 7.84 -5.25
N SER A 137 -5.11 8.24 -6.37
CA SER A 137 -4.77 7.66 -7.68
C SER A 137 -3.40 8.13 -8.16
N LEU A 138 -2.68 7.23 -8.83
CA LEU A 138 -1.56 7.62 -9.68
C LEU A 138 -2.13 8.20 -10.99
N PRO A 139 -1.65 9.37 -11.46
CA PRO A 139 -2.03 9.85 -12.77
C PRO A 139 -1.67 8.77 -13.79
N GLU A 140 -2.62 8.48 -14.69
CA GLU A 140 -2.36 7.61 -15.83
C GLU A 140 -1.15 8.20 -16.57
N ALA A 141 -0.16 7.37 -16.92
CA ALA A 141 0.95 7.88 -17.72
C ALA A 141 0.35 8.56 -18.95
N PRO A 142 0.87 9.72 -19.38
CA PRO A 142 0.43 10.31 -20.63
C PRO A 142 0.50 9.21 -21.69
N PRO A 143 -0.56 9.02 -22.50
CA PRO A 143 -0.55 8.00 -23.54
C PRO A 143 0.72 8.21 -24.35
N ASP A 144 1.53 7.15 -24.46
CA ASP A 144 2.81 7.20 -25.14
C ASP A 144 2.54 7.68 -26.57
N GLU A 145 2.75 8.97 -26.84
CA GLU A 145 2.48 9.59 -28.15
C GLU A 145 3.38 8.98 -29.25
N THR A 146 4.29 8.08 -28.86
CA THR A 146 5.14 7.27 -29.73
C THR A 146 4.43 6.06 -30.35
N SER A 147 3.25 5.64 -29.85
CA SER A 147 2.45 4.58 -30.48
C SER A 147 1.67 5.03 -31.73
N GLY A 148 1.95 6.25 -32.22
CA GLY A 148 1.58 6.72 -33.56
C GLY A 148 2.53 6.25 -34.67
N GLU A 149 3.35 5.21 -34.45
CA GLU A 149 4.02 4.52 -35.55
C GLU A 149 2.93 3.84 -36.40
N SER A 150 2.69 4.44 -37.56
CA SER A 150 1.69 3.97 -38.52
C SER A 150 1.89 2.48 -38.78
N PRO A 151 0.84 1.66 -38.75
CA PRO A 151 0.97 0.26 -39.13
C PRO A 151 1.63 0.22 -40.51
N PRO A 152 2.65 -0.65 -40.73
CA PRO A 152 3.12 -0.87 -42.08
C PRO A 152 1.90 -1.28 -42.91
N GLU A 153 1.66 -0.59 -44.02
CA GLU A 153 0.70 -1.03 -45.03
C GLU A 153 1.21 -2.34 -45.63
N GLU A 154 1.05 -3.44 -44.90
CA GLU A 154 1.16 -4.79 -45.44
C GLU A 154 -0.13 -5.07 -46.19
N GLY A 155 -0.16 -4.60 -47.44
CA GLY A 155 -0.95 -5.26 -48.45
C GLY A 155 -0.36 -6.64 -48.69
N GLU A 156 -0.92 -7.68 -48.07
CA GLU A 156 -0.84 -9.02 -48.66
C GLU A 156 -2.06 -9.86 -48.25
N ASP A 157 -2.94 -10.02 -49.22
CA ASP A 157 -3.86 -11.15 -49.36
C ASP A 157 -3.21 -12.46 -48.90
N VAL A 158 -3.75 -13.11 -47.86
CA VAL A 158 -3.86 -14.56 -47.87
C VAL A 158 -5.04 -15.05 -47.04
N ALA A 159 -6.00 -15.57 -47.80
CA ALA A 159 -7.06 -16.47 -47.41
C ALA A 159 -6.69 -17.56 -46.39
N ALA A 160 -7.69 -17.86 -45.55
CA ALA A 160 -8.08 -19.19 -45.07
C ALA A 160 -7.07 -20.02 -44.24
N LEU A 161 -7.51 -20.49 -43.06
CA LEU A 161 -7.83 -21.92 -42.83
C LEU A 161 -8.25 -22.17 -41.37
N GLU A 162 -9.33 -22.96 -41.26
CA GLU A 162 -9.69 -23.97 -40.24
C GLU A 162 -9.46 -23.67 -38.75
N GLN A 163 -10.51 -23.42 -37.98
CA GLN A 163 -11.32 -24.45 -37.28
C GLN A 163 -10.48 -25.51 -36.56
N ASN A 164 -10.35 -25.37 -35.24
CA ASN A 164 -9.94 -26.47 -34.36
C ASN A 164 -10.79 -26.51 -33.08
N PRO A 165 -11.90 -27.27 -33.08
CA PRO A 165 -12.63 -27.61 -31.87
C PRO A 165 -12.22 -29.01 -31.37
N LEU A 166 -12.12 -29.16 -30.04
CA LEU A 166 -12.02 -30.40 -29.25
C LEU A 166 -10.64 -30.77 -28.70
N LEU A 167 -10.57 -30.76 -27.37
CA LEU A 167 -10.17 -31.86 -26.46
C LEU A 167 -10.24 -31.26 -25.04
N LEU A 168 -11.36 -31.26 -24.34
CA LEU A 168 -12.04 -32.37 -23.66
C LEU A 168 -11.12 -33.35 -22.92
N ALA A 169 -11.28 -33.31 -21.59
CA ALA A 169 -11.09 -34.36 -20.59
C ALA A 169 -9.66 -34.70 -20.14
N SER A 170 -9.39 -34.42 -18.86
CA SER A 170 -9.00 -35.39 -17.80
C SER A 170 -8.59 -34.57 -16.57
N GLY A 171 -9.31 -34.60 -15.46
CA GLY A 171 -9.18 -35.69 -14.49
C GLY A 171 -8.21 -35.25 -13.38
N LEU A 172 -8.72 -34.50 -12.39
CA LEU A 172 -7.96 -34.14 -11.19
C LEU A 172 -8.65 -34.78 -9.99
N GLU A 173 -8.09 -35.91 -9.57
CA GLU A 173 -8.33 -36.54 -8.28
C GLU A 173 -7.94 -35.58 -7.16
N VAL A 174 -8.83 -35.47 -6.17
CA VAL A 174 -8.62 -34.68 -4.95
C VAL A 174 -8.12 -35.65 -3.87
N PRO A 175 -6.88 -35.54 -3.38
CA PRO A 175 -6.49 -36.28 -2.19
C PRO A 175 -7.00 -35.58 -0.92
N SER A 176 -7.73 -36.38 -0.15
CA SER A 176 -8.31 -36.12 1.16
C SER A 176 -7.35 -35.55 2.21
N ALA A 177 -7.90 -34.58 2.96
CA ALA A 177 -7.85 -34.44 4.42
C ALA A 177 -6.67 -35.10 5.17
N GLY A 178 -5.65 -34.28 5.46
CA GLY A 178 -4.73 -34.50 6.57
C GLY A 178 -5.05 -33.51 7.69
N SER A 179 -5.78 -33.98 8.70
CA SER A 179 -6.00 -33.27 9.96
C SER A 179 -4.77 -33.46 10.82
N ASP A 180 -3.97 -32.42 11.03
CA ASP A 180 -2.87 -32.43 12.00
C ASP A 180 -3.00 -31.20 12.89
N SER A 181 -3.56 -31.41 14.07
CA SER A 181 -3.59 -30.43 15.15
C SER A 181 -2.24 -30.44 15.86
N PRO A 182 -1.54 -29.31 16.01
CA PRO A 182 -0.39 -29.27 16.90
C PRO A 182 -0.85 -29.25 18.37
N PRO A 183 -0.10 -29.91 19.27
CA PRO A 183 -0.37 -29.88 20.69
C PRO A 183 -0.06 -28.52 21.31
N SER A 184 -0.95 -28.11 22.20
CA SER A 184 -0.87 -26.95 23.07
C SER A 184 0.40 -27.01 23.93
N SER A 185 1.40 -26.19 23.61
CA SER A 185 2.55 -25.94 24.48
C SER A 185 2.19 -24.80 25.44
N GLY A 186 2.04 -25.16 26.72
CA GLY A 186 1.85 -24.20 27.80
C GLY A 186 3.05 -23.29 27.96
N LEU A 187 2.77 -22.01 28.20
CA LEU A 187 3.77 -21.06 28.68
C LEU A 187 3.73 -21.00 30.21
N PRO A 188 4.89 -21.01 30.87
CA PRO A 188 5.01 -20.82 32.30
C PRO A 188 4.74 -19.36 32.69
N GLU A 189 4.06 -19.25 33.82
CA GLU A 189 3.82 -18.08 34.65
C GLU A 189 5.16 -17.53 35.16
N GLU A 190 5.61 -16.37 34.67
CA GLU A 190 6.76 -15.65 35.25
C GLU A 190 6.33 -14.25 35.71
N SER A 191 6.03 -14.20 37.01
CA SER A 191 6.34 -13.21 38.04
C SER A 191 6.43 -11.70 37.69
N PRO A 192 5.71 -10.84 38.44
CA PRO A 192 5.92 -9.40 38.44
C PRO A 192 7.17 -9.04 39.26
N LEU A 193 8.10 -8.28 38.67
CA LEU A 193 9.23 -7.70 39.40
C LEU A 193 9.09 -6.17 39.47
N ASP A 194 9.02 -5.73 40.72
CA ASP A 194 9.63 -4.54 41.31
C ASP A 194 9.27 -3.15 40.78
N GLU A 195 8.20 -2.62 41.39
CA GLU A 195 8.01 -1.22 41.67
C GLU A 195 9.10 -0.72 42.63
N THR A 196 10.14 -0.09 42.09
CA THR A 196 10.97 0.85 42.86
C THR A 196 11.27 2.05 41.97
N THR A 197 10.62 3.18 42.22
CA THR A 197 11.13 4.48 41.78
C THR A 197 11.19 5.40 42.99
N PRO A 198 12.39 5.91 43.34
CA PRO A 198 12.55 6.81 44.48
C PRO A 198 12.03 8.21 44.17
N ASP A 199 11.37 8.80 45.17
CA ASP A 199 11.15 10.24 45.33
C ASP A 199 12.49 10.99 45.21
N GLU A 200 12.66 11.79 44.16
CA GLU A 200 13.57 12.94 44.20
C GLU A 200 12.74 14.22 44.38
N ASP A 201 12.51 14.51 45.66
CA ASP A 201 12.31 15.84 46.22
C ASP A 201 13.56 16.67 45.92
N GLY A 202 13.40 17.66 45.04
CA GLY A 202 14.48 18.54 44.59
C GLY A 202 13.95 19.94 44.39
N GLY A 203 13.54 20.58 45.47
CA GLY A 203 13.32 22.03 45.49
C GLY A 203 14.57 22.79 45.06
N ASN A 204 14.39 23.86 44.29
CA ASN A 204 15.32 24.96 44.32
C ASN A 204 14.60 26.28 43.98
N GLU A 205 14.71 27.16 44.97
CA GLU A 205 14.51 28.62 45.09
C GLU A 205 14.20 29.46 43.85
#